data_AF-A0A7K8G4A9-F1
#
_entry.id   AF-A0A7K8G4A9-F1
#
_cell.length_a   1.000
_cell.length_b   1.000
_cell.length_c   1.000
_cell.angle_alpha   90.00
_cell.angle_beta   90.00
_cell.angle_gamma   90.00
#
_symmetry.space_group_name_H-M   'P 1'
#
loop_
_entity.id
_entity.type
_entity.pdbx_description
1 polymer ?
#
loop_
_entity_poly.entity_id
_entity_poly.type
_entity_poly.pdbx_seq_one_letter_code
_entity_poly.pdbx_strand_id
1 'polypeptide(L)'
;NLDLRLGFDLCSEEKDFICKRKKVVAAALKNVLHLDEDLEEDEVPVVAVVTAAGGVRSMTAMFGSLLALQDLGVLDCVSYITGLSATTCYQCCFITLLILKYKQARMILNVFVQQKSQSLYSLNSASALKCFSKFTLRYCSKSMHHVHVFTMTSALCKQESTHKLSDQQLAVNEGQNPLPIYLSLNVKDDFSTLDFKEWVEFTPYEVGLLKYGAFVRSEDFGSEFFMGHRMKKIPESHICFLEGTWSNIFSQSFMDAVYLSGHSEHCWHRWTRD
;
A
#
# COMPACT_ATOMS: atom_id res chain seq x y z
N ASN A 1 26.34 -15.10 -6.50
CA ASN A 1 25.28 -14.07 -6.66
C ASN A 1 25.01 -13.41 -5.33
N LEU A 2 24.78 -12.10 -5.35
CA LEU A 2 24.30 -11.34 -4.20
C LEU A 2 22.82 -11.69 -3.94
N ASP A 3 22.38 -11.61 -2.69
CA ASP A 3 20.95 -11.67 -2.35
C ASP A 3 20.25 -10.31 -2.58
N LEU A 4 21.05 -9.23 -2.68
CA LEU A 4 20.64 -7.89 -3.09
C LEU A 4 20.76 -7.75 -4.61
N ARG A 5 19.71 -7.23 -5.26
CA ARG A 5 19.76 -6.80 -6.66
C ARG A 5 20.36 -5.39 -6.74
N LEU A 6 21.39 -5.24 -7.58
CA LEU A 6 22.01 -3.96 -7.89
C LEU A 6 21.79 -3.64 -9.38
N GLY A 7 21.17 -2.50 -9.67
CA GLY A 7 20.89 -2.03 -11.02
C GLY A 7 19.72 -1.05 -11.07
N PHE A 8 19.71 -0.18 -12.09
CA PHE A 8 18.67 0.84 -12.28
C PHE A 8 17.53 0.40 -13.21
N ASP A 9 17.66 -0.76 -13.84
CA ASP A 9 16.59 -1.35 -14.65
C ASP A 9 15.57 -2.09 -13.78
N LEU A 10 14.40 -2.36 -14.38
CA LEU A 10 13.36 -3.22 -13.80
C LEU A 10 13.88 -4.64 -13.54
N CYS A 11 13.38 -5.27 -12.47
CA CYS A 11 13.61 -6.69 -12.21
C CYS A 11 13.02 -7.58 -13.32
N SER A 12 13.49 -8.83 -13.39
CA SER A 12 13.02 -9.81 -14.37
C SER A 12 11.51 -10.05 -14.28
N GLU A 13 10.99 -10.09 -13.06
CA GLU A 13 9.59 -10.36 -12.74
C GLU A 13 8.69 -9.23 -13.21
N GLU A 14 9.13 -7.97 -13.08
CA GLU A 14 8.39 -6.82 -13.58
C GLU A 14 8.45 -6.70 -15.12
N LYS A 15 9.57 -7.09 -15.73
CA LYS A 15 9.68 -7.18 -17.20
C LYS A 15 8.71 -8.23 -17.76
N ASP A 16 8.65 -9.42 -17.15
CA ASP A 16 7.70 -10.47 -17.52
C ASP A 16 6.25 -10.01 -17.29
N PHE A 17 5.97 -9.37 -16.16
CA PHE A 17 4.67 -8.74 -15.88
C PHE A 17 4.27 -7.78 -16.99
N ILE A 18 5.15 -6.87 -17.41
CA ILE A 18 4.83 -5.87 -18.44
C ILE A 18 4.54 -6.52 -19.79
N CYS A 19 5.31 -7.52 -20.22
CA CYS A 19 5.02 -8.23 -21.47
C CYS A 19 3.64 -8.91 -21.43
N LYS A 20 3.24 -9.48 -20.28
CA LYS A 20 1.91 -10.07 -20.10
C LYS A 20 0.82 -9.01 -20.05
N ARG A 21 1.02 -7.93 -19.27
CA ARG A 21 0.04 -6.87 -19.08
C ARG A 21 -0.22 -6.10 -20.37
N LYS A 22 0.80 -5.85 -21.20
CA LYS A 22 0.63 -5.19 -22.50
C LYS A 22 -0.37 -5.89 -23.41
N LYS A 23 -0.48 -7.21 -23.37
CA LYS A 23 -1.49 -7.97 -24.14
C LYS A 23 -2.92 -7.65 -23.68
N VAL A 24 -3.12 -7.53 -22.37
CA VAL A 24 -4.41 -7.13 -21.79
C VAL A 24 -4.73 -5.67 -22.15
N VAL A 25 -3.75 -4.79 -22.02
CA VAL A 25 -3.88 -3.36 -22.33
C VAL A 25 -4.18 -3.15 -23.83
N ALA A 26 -3.52 -3.87 -24.73
CA ALA A 26 -3.77 -3.80 -26.17
C ALA A 26 -5.23 -4.12 -26.50
N ALA A 27 -5.73 -5.25 -25.98
CA ALA A 27 -7.11 -5.68 -26.19
C ALA A 27 -8.12 -4.68 -25.59
N ALA A 28 -7.84 -4.14 -24.41
CA ALA A 28 -8.69 -3.15 -23.76
C ALA A 28 -8.71 -1.81 -24.53
N LEU A 29 -7.55 -1.32 -24.97
CA LEU A 29 -7.45 -0.06 -25.73
C LEU A 29 -8.15 -0.15 -27.08
N LYS A 30 -8.03 -1.28 -27.79
CA LYS A 30 -8.78 -1.52 -29.03
C LYS A 30 -10.29 -1.34 -28.81
N ASN A 31 -10.82 -1.92 -27.75
CA ASN A 31 -12.24 -1.84 -27.43
C ASN A 31 -12.67 -0.44 -26.98
N VAL A 32 -11.87 0.22 -26.13
CA VAL A 32 -12.19 1.54 -25.56
C VAL A 32 -12.09 2.66 -26.61
N LEU A 33 -11.09 2.60 -27.49
CA LEU A 33 -10.85 3.62 -28.52
C LEU A 33 -11.50 3.27 -29.87
N HIS A 34 -12.13 2.11 -29.99
CA HIS A 34 -12.71 1.60 -31.23
C HIS A 34 -11.70 1.57 -32.38
N LEU A 35 -10.52 0.99 -32.13
CA LEU A 35 -9.47 0.86 -33.15
C LEU A 35 -9.84 -0.24 -34.15
N ASP A 36 -9.54 0.02 -35.43
CA ASP A 36 -9.79 -0.95 -36.51
C ASP A 36 -8.83 -2.14 -36.44
N GLU A 37 -7.55 -1.88 -36.13
CA GLU A 37 -6.47 -2.86 -36.10
C GLU A 37 -6.08 -3.24 -34.65
N ASP A 38 -5.42 -4.39 -34.50
CA ASP A 38 -4.80 -4.79 -33.23
C ASP A 38 -3.50 -3.99 -33.02
N LEU A 39 -3.20 -3.65 -31.76
CA LEU A 39 -1.96 -2.92 -31.41
C LEU A 39 -0.79 -3.90 -31.28
N GLU A 40 0.34 -3.54 -31.89
CA GLU A 40 1.63 -4.23 -31.68
C GLU A 40 2.24 -3.85 -30.32
N GLU A 41 3.16 -4.68 -29.79
CA GLU A 41 3.67 -4.54 -28.42
C GLU A 41 4.34 -3.17 -28.14
N ASP A 42 5.01 -2.60 -29.13
CA ASP A 42 5.68 -1.29 -29.05
C ASP A 42 4.71 -0.10 -29.18
N GLU A 43 3.50 -0.33 -29.69
CA GLU A 43 2.44 0.67 -29.80
C GLU A 43 1.60 0.77 -28.50
N VAL A 44 1.64 -0.25 -27.65
CA VAL A 44 0.88 -0.28 -26.39
C VAL A 44 1.48 0.72 -25.37
N PRO A 45 0.75 1.78 -24.99
CA PRO A 45 1.23 2.74 -24.01
C PRO A 45 1.22 2.15 -22.60
N VAL A 46 2.19 2.55 -21.80
CA VAL A 46 2.21 2.26 -20.36
C VAL A 46 1.41 3.33 -19.64
N VAL A 47 0.27 2.94 -19.05
CA VAL A 47 -0.64 3.86 -18.35
C VAL A 47 -0.55 3.61 -16.85
N ALA A 48 -0.46 4.68 -16.06
CA ALA A 48 -0.42 4.59 -14.60
C ALA A 48 -1.58 5.37 -13.97
N VAL A 49 -2.23 4.77 -12.97
CA VAL A 49 -3.15 5.47 -12.06
C VAL A 49 -2.36 5.91 -10.84
N VAL A 50 -2.34 7.21 -10.58
CA VAL A 50 -1.63 7.80 -9.44
C VAL A 50 -2.64 8.33 -8.44
N THR A 51 -2.48 7.96 -7.18
CA THR A 51 -3.37 8.42 -6.10
C THR A 51 -2.65 9.36 -5.15
N ALA A 52 -3.35 10.41 -4.73
CA ALA A 52 -2.84 11.37 -3.77
C ALA A 52 -3.18 10.95 -2.33
N ALA A 53 -2.28 11.26 -1.40
CA ALA A 53 -2.56 11.12 0.04
C ALA A 53 -3.73 12.03 0.49
N GLY A 54 -4.39 11.67 1.59
CA GLY A 54 -5.47 12.49 2.15
C GLY A 54 -6.49 11.71 3.00
N GLY A 55 -6.04 10.68 3.71
CA GLY A 55 -6.88 9.92 4.62
C GLY A 55 -8.05 9.21 3.96
N VAL A 56 -9.12 9.06 4.73
CA VAL A 56 -10.36 8.40 4.31
C VAL A 56 -11.02 9.10 3.12
N ARG A 57 -10.79 10.42 2.92
CA ARG A 57 -11.30 11.16 1.76
C ARG A 57 -10.65 10.67 0.48
N SER A 58 -9.32 10.68 0.39
CA SER A 58 -8.61 10.18 -0.79
C SER A 58 -8.87 8.70 -1.01
N MET A 59 -9.01 7.92 0.08
CA MET A 59 -9.41 6.52 0.02
C MET A 59 -10.78 6.34 -0.65
N THR A 60 -11.79 7.13 -0.24
CA THR A 60 -13.15 7.07 -0.82
C THR A 60 -13.16 7.55 -2.28
N ALA A 61 -12.39 8.60 -2.60
CA ALA A 61 -12.27 9.10 -3.98
C ALA A 61 -11.59 8.08 -4.90
N MET A 62 -10.52 7.42 -4.42
CA MET A 62 -9.85 6.34 -5.13
C MET A 62 -10.82 5.19 -5.44
N PHE A 63 -11.66 4.80 -4.47
CA PHE A 63 -12.70 3.81 -4.69
C PHE A 63 -13.61 4.19 -5.87
N GLY A 64 -14.21 5.38 -5.82
CA GLY A 64 -15.14 5.83 -6.87
C GLY A 64 -14.48 5.93 -8.24
N SER A 65 -13.23 6.37 -8.27
CA SER A 65 -12.44 6.47 -9.50
C SER A 65 -12.16 5.10 -10.11
N LEU A 66 -11.74 4.11 -9.31
CA LEU A 66 -11.47 2.76 -9.80
C LEU A 66 -12.74 2.04 -10.25
N LEU A 67 -13.86 2.26 -9.56
CA LEU A 67 -15.16 1.74 -10.00
C LEU A 67 -15.56 2.34 -11.35
N ALA A 68 -15.41 3.66 -11.53
CA ALA A 68 -15.69 4.30 -12.80
C ALA A 68 -14.78 3.79 -13.93
N LEU A 69 -13.48 3.62 -13.66
CA LEU A 69 -12.54 3.03 -14.62
C LEU A 69 -12.92 1.60 -14.99
N GLN A 70 -13.39 0.80 -14.02
CA GLN A 70 -13.88 -0.55 -14.28
C GLN A 70 -15.16 -0.53 -15.13
N ASP A 71 -16.14 0.30 -14.78
CA ASP A 71 -17.42 0.40 -15.49
C ASP A 71 -17.24 0.90 -16.94
N LEU A 72 -16.22 1.74 -17.20
CA LEU A 72 -15.85 2.22 -18.54
C LEU A 72 -14.94 1.25 -19.31
N GLY A 73 -14.52 0.13 -18.71
CA GLY A 73 -13.54 -0.79 -19.32
C GLY A 73 -12.11 -0.25 -19.42
N VAL A 74 -11.84 0.93 -18.85
CA VAL A 74 -10.53 1.61 -18.91
C VAL A 74 -9.54 1.04 -17.90
N LEU A 75 -10.00 0.38 -16.84
CA LEU A 75 -9.12 -0.21 -15.83
C LEU A 75 -8.17 -1.27 -16.43
N ASP A 76 -8.62 -2.00 -17.45
CA ASP A 76 -7.79 -2.98 -18.15
C ASP A 76 -6.72 -2.34 -19.03
N CYS A 77 -6.86 -1.04 -19.35
CA CYS A 77 -5.82 -0.26 -20.03
C CYS A 77 -4.69 0.20 -19.08
N VAL A 78 -4.83 0.02 -17.77
CA VAL A 78 -3.85 0.51 -16.77
C VAL A 78 -2.76 -0.52 -16.54
N SER A 79 -1.48 -0.13 -16.61
CA SER A 79 -0.32 -0.98 -16.33
C SER A 79 0.09 -0.93 -14.86
N TYR A 80 0.10 0.26 -14.24
CA TYR A 80 0.56 0.48 -12.87
C TYR A 80 -0.49 1.23 -12.05
N ILE A 81 -0.56 0.94 -10.75
CA ILE A 81 -1.35 1.72 -9.79
C ILE A 81 -0.49 2.09 -8.59
N THR A 82 -0.45 3.37 -8.25
CA THR A 82 0.39 3.89 -7.17
C THR A 82 -0.42 4.43 -5.99
N GLY A 83 0.04 4.09 -4.79
CA GLY A 83 -0.60 4.41 -3.52
C GLY A 83 0.33 5.14 -2.57
N LEU A 84 -0.17 6.22 -1.96
CA LEU A 84 0.56 6.97 -0.93
C LEU A 84 -0.31 7.16 0.32
N SER A 85 0.24 6.85 1.49
CA SER A 85 -0.44 7.03 2.77
C SER A 85 -1.74 6.22 2.86
N ALA A 86 -2.85 6.82 3.29
CA ALA A 86 -4.10 6.10 3.51
C ALA A 86 -4.69 5.43 2.25
N THR A 87 -4.35 5.88 1.04
CA THR A 87 -4.81 5.19 -0.19
C THR A 87 -4.15 3.82 -0.33
N THR A 88 -2.99 3.63 0.29
CA THR A 88 -2.29 2.36 0.32
C THR A 88 -3.08 1.25 1.02
N CYS A 89 -3.69 1.53 2.19
CA CYS A 89 -4.53 0.53 2.88
C CYS A 89 -5.66 0.02 1.99
N TYR A 90 -6.29 0.93 1.22
CA TYR A 90 -7.33 0.53 0.29
C TYR A 90 -6.78 -0.22 -0.92
N GLN A 91 -5.67 0.24 -1.50
CA GLN A 91 -5.00 -0.48 -2.59
C GLN A 91 -4.63 -1.91 -2.17
N CYS A 92 -4.10 -2.09 -0.96
CA CYS A 92 -3.85 -3.41 -0.38
C CYS A 92 -5.14 -4.24 -0.26
N CYS A 93 -6.20 -3.69 0.33
CA CYS A 93 -7.49 -4.37 0.43
C CYS A 93 -8.07 -4.75 -0.94
N PHE A 94 -8.01 -3.85 -1.91
CA PHE A 94 -8.47 -4.06 -3.28
C PHE A 94 -7.72 -5.21 -3.94
N ILE A 95 -6.39 -5.19 -3.89
CA ILE A 95 -5.54 -6.26 -4.44
C ILE A 95 -5.82 -7.60 -3.71
N THR A 96 -5.92 -7.61 -2.38
CA THR A 96 -6.28 -8.81 -1.62
C THR A 96 -7.64 -9.38 -2.03
N LEU A 97 -8.65 -8.54 -2.24
CA LEU A 97 -9.98 -8.98 -2.67
C LEU A 97 -9.98 -9.52 -4.11
N LEU A 98 -9.11 -9.00 -4.97
CA LEU A 98 -8.87 -9.56 -6.31
C LEU A 98 -8.25 -10.96 -6.26
N ILE A 99 -7.30 -11.21 -5.34
CA ILE A 99 -6.75 -12.56 -5.09
C ILE A 99 -7.85 -13.54 -4.69
N LEU A 100 -8.78 -13.10 -3.84
CA LEU A 100 -9.94 -13.88 -3.39
C LEU A 100 -11.03 -14.03 -4.48
N LYS A 101 -10.74 -13.64 -5.73
CA LYS A 101 -11.62 -13.74 -6.92
C LYS A 101 -12.92 -12.96 -6.82
N TYR A 102 -13.00 -11.95 -5.96
CA TYR A 102 -14.08 -10.96 -6.03
C TYR A 102 -13.79 -10.00 -7.19
N LYS A 103 -14.12 -10.41 -8.42
CA LYS A 103 -13.80 -9.67 -9.66
C LYS A 103 -14.47 -8.27 -9.78
N GLN A 104 -15.41 -7.92 -8.90
CA GLN A 104 -16.17 -6.68 -9.01
C GLN A 104 -15.85 -5.72 -7.87
N ALA A 105 -15.38 -4.52 -8.22
CA ALA A 105 -15.20 -3.41 -7.28
C ALA A 105 -16.51 -3.06 -6.53
N ARG A 106 -17.68 -3.38 -7.12
CA ARG A 106 -18.99 -3.24 -6.48
C ARG A 106 -19.19 -4.14 -5.26
N MET A 107 -18.67 -5.37 -5.29
CA MET A 107 -18.70 -6.24 -4.10
C MET A 107 -17.78 -5.70 -3.01
N ILE A 108 -16.65 -5.14 -3.42
CA ILE A 108 -15.69 -4.47 -2.53
C ILE A 108 -16.36 -3.24 -1.87
N LEU A 109 -17.13 -2.45 -2.62
CA LEU A 109 -17.89 -1.31 -2.08
C LEU A 109 -18.82 -1.71 -0.94
N ASN A 110 -19.58 -2.79 -1.13
CA ASN A 110 -20.57 -3.24 -0.15
C ASN A 110 -19.88 -3.65 1.15
N VAL A 111 -18.70 -4.27 1.08
CA VAL A 111 -17.89 -4.59 2.27
C VAL A 111 -17.47 -3.30 2.98
N PHE A 112 -16.93 -2.31 2.26
CA PHE A 112 -16.48 -1.04 2.86
C PHE A 112 -17.61 -0.19 3.43
N VAL A 113 -18.75 -0.08 2.73
CA VAL A 113 -19.92 0.67 3.19
C VAL A 113 -20.51 0.03 4.45
N GLN A 114 -20.63 -1.30 4.47
CA GLN A 114 -21.10 -2.03 5.66
C GLN A 114 -20.13 -1.91 6.85
N GLN A 115 -18.83 -1.77 6.59
CA GLN A 115 -17.83 -1.57 7.64
C GLN A 115 -17.86 -0.14 8.19
N LYS A 116 -18.01 0.88 7.35
CA LYS A 116 -18.10 2.29 7.75
C LYS A 116 -19.40 2.61 8.52
N SER A 117 -20.45 1.82 8.31
CA SER A 117 -21.72 1.93 9.05
C SER A 117 -21.65 1.34 10.46
N GLN A 118 -20.61 0.57 10.81
CA GLN A 118 -20.40 0.13 12.19
C GLN A 118 -19.55 1.17 12.92
N SER A 119 -20.10 1.72 13.98
CA SER A 119 -19.51 2.89 14.64
C SER A 119 -18.11 2.59 15.21
N LEU A 120 -17.28 3.62 15.26
CA LEU A 120 -15.97 3.63 15.93
C LEU A 120 -16.02 3.16 17.40
N TYR A 121 -17.22 3.06 18.01
CA TYR A 121 -17.42 2.50 19.35
C TYR A 121 -17.19 0.99 19.44
N SER A 122 -17.20 0.25 18.32
CA SER A 122 -16.92 -1.20 18.30
C SER A 122 -15.45 -1.56 18.53
N LEU A 123 -14.54 -0.58 18.41
CA LEU A 123 -13.11 -0.70 18.74
C LEU A 123 -12.85 -0.86 20.25
N ASN A 124 -13.84 -0.56 21.10
CA ASN A 124 -13.79 -0.77 22.56
C ASN A 124 -14.21 -2.18 22.99
N SER A 125 -14.43 -3.11 22.05
CA SER A 125 -14.73 -4.50 22.40
C SER A 125 -13.50 -5.20 23.00
N ALA A 126 -13.72 -6.08 23.98
CA ALA A 126 -12.64 -6.82 24.65
C ALA A 126 -11.80 -7.68 23.68
N SER A 127 -12.38 -8.14 22.58
CA SER A 127 -11.69 -8.85 21.50
C SER A 127 -10.77 -7.95 20.70
N ALA A 128 -11.20 -6.73 20.34
CA ALA A 128 -10.38 -5.74 19.66
C ALA A 128 -9.20 -5.30 20.53
N LEU A 129 -9.42 -5.06 21.83
CA LEU A 129 -8.37 -4.72 22.79
C LEU A 129 -7.36 -5.86 23.02
N LYS A 130 -7.81 -7.13 23.00
CA LYS A 130 -6.92 -8.30 23.12
C LYS A 130 -6.10 -8.56 21.85
N CYS A 131 -6.68 -8.26 20.68
CA CYS A 131 -5.97 -8.31 19.41
C CYS A 131 -4.95 -7.14 19.32
N PHE A 132 -5.35 -5.95 19.76
CA PHE A 132 -4.47 -4.79 19.92
C PHE A 132 -3.32 -5.09 20.86
N SER A 133 -3.56 -5.65 22.06
CA SER A 133 -2.48 -5.96 23.00
C SER A 133 -1.51 -6.99 22.45
N LYS A 134 -1.98 -8.03 21.74
CA LYS A 134 -1.11 -8.97 21.02
C LYS A 134 -0.30 -8.30 19.93
N PHE A 135 -0.91 -7.41 19.14
CA PHE A 135 -0.22 -6.66 18.10
C PHE A 135 0.84 -5.72 18.70
N THR A 136 0.50 -4.98 19.75
CA THR A 136 1.41 -4.10 20.49
C THR A 136 2.56 -4.90 21.11
N LEU A 137 2.31 -6.05 21.73
CA LEU A 137 3.36 -6.91 22.27
C LEU A 137 4.28 -7.50 21.18
N ARG A 138 3.73 -7.78 19.99
CA ARG A 138 4.48 -8.41 18.89
C ARG A 138 5.26 -7.40 18.05
N TYR A 139 4.77 -6.17 17.91
CA TYR A 139 5.31 -5.16 16.99
C TYR A 139 5.73 -3.83 17.65
N CYS A 140 5.20 -3.46 18.82
CA CYS A 140 5.54 -2.20 19.50
C CYS A 140 6.73 -2.29 20.46
N SER A 141 7.43 -3.43 20.56
CA SER A 141 8.72 -3.48 21.26
C SER A 141 9.82 -2.65 20.55
N LYS A 142 9.55 -2.12 19.33
CA LYS A 142 10.52 -1.38 18.52
C LYS A 142 10.13 0.05 18.10
N SER A 143 8.84 0.41 17.99
CA SER A 143 8.43 1.81 17.74
C SER A 143 6.91 2.04 17.91
N MET A 144 6.53 3.20 18.43
CA MET A 144 5.15 3.62 18.70
C MET A 144 4.36 4.01 17.42
N HIS A 145 5.04 4.15 16.27
CA HIS A 145 4.40 4.51 14.99
C HIS A 145 3.42 3.44 14.47
N HIS A 146 3.54 2.19 14.92
CA HIS A 146 2.72 1.07 14.45
C HIS A 146 1.36 0.96 15.17
N VAL A 147 1.14 1.69 16.26
CA VAL A 147 -0.08 1.63 17.08
C VAL A 147 -1.31 2.14 16.32
N HIS A 148 -1.16 3.19 15.51
CA HIS A 148 -2.28 3.82 14.81
C HIS A 148 -2.84 2.99 13.64
N VAL A 149 -2.00 2.16 13.02
CA VAL A 149 -2.44 1.38 11.87
C VAL A 149 -3.23 0.16 12.26
N PHE A 150 -2.97 -0.42 13.44
CA PHE A 150 -3.88 -1.44 13.97
C PHE A 150 -5.31 -0.89 14.06
N THR A 151 -5.53 0.34 14.54
CA THR A 151 -6.89 0.92 14.60
C THR A 151 -7.55 1.10 13.24
N MET A 152 -6.81 1.51 12.21
CA MET A 152 -7.36 1.68 10.85
C MET A 152 -7.59 0.34 10.14
N THR A 153 -6.61 -0.58 10.14
CA THR A 153 -6.75 -1.89 9.49
C THR A 153 -7.71 -2.81 10.25
N SER A 154 -7.78 -2.74 11.59
CA SER A 154 -8.78 -3.49 12.36
C SER A 154 -10.21 -2.99 12.13
N ALA A 155 -10.40 -1.67 11.98
CA ALA A 155 -11.69 -1.08 11.62
C ALA A 155 -12.13 -1.46 10.19
N LEU A 156 -11.19 -1.62 9.26
CA LEU A 156 -11.45 -1.96 7.86
C LEU A 156 -11.48 -3.47 7.56
N CYS A 157 -10.85 -4.33 8.35
CA CYS A 157 -10.78 -5.76 8.03
C CYS A 157 -11.46 -6.68 9.05
N LYS A 158 -11.88 -6.19 10.24
CA LYS A 158 -12.52 -6.96 11.34
C LYS A 158 -11.80 -8.24 11.80
N GLN A 159 -10.72 -8.64 11.14
CA GLN A 159 -9.96 -9.86 11.36
C GLN A 159 -8.47 -9.58 11.13
N GLU A 160 -7.60 -10.31 11.82
CA GLU A 160 -6.16 -10.22 11.65
C GLU A 160 -5.80 -10.67 10.22
N SER A 161 -5.49 -9.72 9.34
CA SER A 161 -5.00 -10.03 8.00
C SER A 161 -3.63 -10.69 8.12
N THR A 162 -3.52 -11.94 7.67
CA THR A 162 -2.25 -12.68 7.59
C THR A 162 -1.57 -12.54 6.24
N HIS A 163 -2.14 -11.73 5.34
CA HIS A 163 -1.62 -11.50 4.00
C HIS A 163 -0.29 -10.74 4.05
N LYS A 164 0.56 -11.02 3.08
CA LYS A 164 1.89 -10.44 2.90
C LYS A 164 1.96 -9.64 1.60
N LEU A 165 3.04 -8.89 1.40
CA LEU A 165 3.26 -8.15 0.15
C LEU A 165 3.56 -9.12 -1.00
N SER A 166 4.36 -10.15 -0.73
CA SER A 166 4.66 -11.20 -1.71
C SER A 166 3.41 -11.96 -2.19
N ASP A 167 2.39 -12.15 -1.33
CA ASP A 167 1.13 -12.81 -1.71
C ASP A 167 0.41 -12.08 -2.86
N GLN A 168 0.64 -10.77 -3.00
CA GLN A 168 0.03 -9.96 -4.07
C GLN A 168 0.52 -10.35 -5.47
N GLN A 169 1.62 -11.10 -5.59
CA GLN A 169 2.06 -11.65 -6.87
C GLN A 169 0.96 -12.50 -7.53
N LEU A 170 0.11 -13.18 -6.73
CA LEU A 170 -1.03 -13.95 -7.23
C LEU A 170 -2.08 -13.09 -7.96
N ALA A 171 -2.12 -11.78 -7.68
CA ALA A 171 -3.03 -10.86 -8.34
C ALA A 171 -2.47 -10.32 -9.66
N VAL A 172 -1.16 -10.45 -9.93
CA VAL A 172 -0.49 -9.75 -11.04
C VAL A 172 0.34 -10.66 -11.94
N ASN A 173 0.64 -11.89 -11.53
CA ASN A 173 1.53 -12.82 -12.24
C ASN A 173 1.14 -13.16 -13.69
N GLU A 174 -0.12 -12.99 -14.08
CA GLU A 174 -0.64 -13.20 -15.43
C GLU A 174 -0.95 -11.87 -16.17
N GLY A 175 -0.55 -10.73 -15.61
CA GLY A 175 -0.90 -9.41 -16.14
C GLY A 175 -2.40 -9.07 -16.01
N GLN A 176 -3.14 -9.81 -15.19
CA GLN A 176 -4.59 -9.70 -15.04
C GLN A 176 -5.04 -8.44 -14.30
N ASN A 177 -4.17 -7.84 -13.49
CA ASN A 177 -4.42 -6.58 -12.80
C ASN A 177 -3.21 -5.63 -12.96
N PRO A 178 -3.39 -4.31 -12.79
CA PRO A 178 -2.28 -3.36 -12.73
C PRO A 178 -1.32 -3.69 -11.59
N LEU A 179 -0.02 -3.48 -11.79
CA LEU A 179 0.98 -3.71 -10.73
C LEU A 179 0.84 -2.65 -9.63
N PRO A 180 0.63 -3.04 -8.36
CA PRO A 180 0.60 -2.11 -7.27
C PRO A 180 2.02 -1.65 -6.90
N ILE A 181 2.21 -0.35 -6.85
CA ILE A 181 3.42 0.30 -6.34
C ILE A 181 3.06 1.10 -5.08
N TYR A 182 3.82 0.89 -4.01
CA TYR A 182 3.67 1.62 -2.76
C TYR A 182 4.96 2.37 -2.44
N LEU A 183 4.82 3.53 -1.80
CA LEU A 183 5.95 4.43 -1.54
C LEU A 183 6.09 4.74 -0.05
N SER A 184 7.33 4.82 0.41
CA SER A 184 7.69 5.44 1.69
C SER A 184 8.92 6.34 1.53
N LEU A 185 9.20 7.10 2.58
CA LEU A 185 10.42 7.90 2.67
C LEU A 185 11.34 7.31 3.74
N ASN A 186 12.56 6.96 3.34
CA ASN A 186 13.66 6.74 4.25
C ASN A 186 14.23 8.10 4.68
N VAL A 187 14.33 8.31 5.98
CA VAL A 187 14.79 9.55 6.61
C VAL A 187 15.91 9.21 7.60
N LYS A 188 16.75 10.18 7.92
CA LYS A 188 17.77 10.06 8.96
C LYS A 188 17.30 10.78 10.21
N ASP A 189 17.49 10.18 11.38
CA ASP A 189 17.02 10.73 12.65
C ASP A 189 17.58 12.12 12.95
N ASP A 190 18.84 12.38 12.56
CA ASP A 190 19.53 13.66 12.81
C ASP A 190 19.17 14.78 11.81
N PHE A 191 18.30 14.51 10.83
CA PHE A 191 17.97 15.46 9.75
C PHE A 191 16.46 15.73 9.68
N SER A 192 16.11 16.98 9.33
CA SER A 192 14.73 17.28 8.95
C SER A 192 14.35 16.48 7.71
N THR A 193 13.09 16.07 7.62
CA THR A 193 12.53 15.42 6.41
C THR A 193 12.57 16.32 5.17
N LEU A 194 12.72 17.64 5.37
CA LEU A 194 12.96 18.60 4.29
C LEU A 194 14.40 18.53 3.77
N ASP A 195 15.36 18.23 4.64
CA ASP A 195 16.80 18.27 4.35
C ASP A 195 17.31 16.93 3.80
N PHE A 196 16.77 15.81 4.29
CA PHE A 196 17.13 14.48 3.83
C PHE A 196 15.91 13.56 3.70
N LYS A 197 15.70 13.05 2.49
CA LYS A 197 14.67 12.04 2.19
C LYS A 197 15.08 11.20 0.99
N GLU A 198 14.79 9.91 1.07
CA GLU A 198 15.04 8.96 0.00
C GLU A 198 13.80 8.12 -0.25
N TRP A 199 13.39 8.01 -1.50
CA TRP A 199 12.23 7.21 -1.86
C TRP A 199 12.55 5.73 -1.76
N VAL A 200 11.72 5.03 -0.99
CA VAL A 200 11.70 3.57 -0.95
C VAL A 200 10.45 3.12 -1.69
N GLU A 201 10.66 2.31 -2.71
CA GLU A 201 9.59 1.69 -3.50
C GLU A 201 9.33 0.28 -3.01
N PHE A 202 8.05 -0.10 -2.99
CA PHE A 202 7.59 -1.43 -2.64
C PHE A 202 6.66 -1.95 -3.73
N THR A 203 7.01 -3.11 -4.29
CA THR A 203 6.15 -3.87 -5.19
C THR A 203 6.00 -5.30 -4.66
N PRO A 204 5.06 -6.10 -5.19
CA PRO A 204 4.98 -7.51 -4.86
C PRO A 204 6.28 -8.28 -5.14
N TYR A 205 7.12 -7.80 -6.07
CA TYR A 205 8.36 -8.45 -6.49
C TYR A 205 9.56 -8.00 -5.65
N GLU A 206 9.80 -6.69 -5.56
CA GLU A 206 10.98 -6.13 -4.90
C GLU A 206 10.69 -4.86 -4.09
N VAL A 207 11.56 -4.60 -3.12
CA VAL A 207 11.55 -3.41 -2.27
C VAL A 207 12.94 -2.80 -2.28
N GLY A 208 13.04 -1.51 -2.51
CA GLY A 208 14.37 -0.89 -2.63
C GLY A 208 14.40 0.61 -2.73
N LEU A 209 15.62 1.12 -2.81
CA LEU A 209 15.92 2.55 -2.89
C LEU A 209 16.25 2.92 -4.33
N LEU A 210 15.35 3.69 -4.95
CA LEU A 210 15.49 4.14 -6.35
C LEU A 210 16.83 4.84 -6.59
N LYS A 211 17.23 5.69 -5.64
CA LYS A 211 18.48 6.47 -5.68
C LYS A 211 19.74 5.61 -5.83
N TYR A 212 19.72 4.40 -5.31
CA TYR A 212 20.89 3.52 -5.26
C TYR A 212 20.80 2.33 -6.21
N GLY A 213 19.67 2.16 -6.91
CA GLY A 213 19.42 0.97 -7.71
C GLY A 213 19.56 -0.31 -6.90
N ALA A 214 19.21 -0.28 -5.61
CA ALA A 214 19.45 -1.36 -4.67
C ALA A 214 18.13 -1.91 -4.13
N PHE A 215 17.86 -3.17 -4.41
CA PHE A 215 16.57 -3.82 -4.15
C PHE A 215 16.76 -5.20 -3.52
N VAL A 216 15.80 -5.58 -2.68
CA VAL A 216 15.64 -6.94 -2.13
C VAL A 216 14.29 -7.48 -2.56
N ARG A 217 14.15 -8.81 -2.57
CA ARG A 217 12.83 -9.44 -2.76
C ARG A 217 11.88 -8.98 -1.64
N SER A 218 10.60 -8.79 -1.96
CA SER A 218 9.59 -8.34 -0.99
C SER A 218 9.55 -9.19 0.29
N GLU A 219 9.67 -10.52 0.14
CA GLU A 219 9.73 -11.49 1.24
C GLU A 219 10.95 -11.37 2.17
N ASP A 220 12.01 -10.70 1.70
CA ASP A 220 13.25 -10.52 2.45
C ASP A 220 13.33 -9.14 3.10
N PHE A 221 12.38 -8.24 2.84
CA PHE A 221 12.33 -6.93 3.46
C PHE A 221 12.21 -7.06 5.00
N GLY A 222 13.13 -6.38 5.70
CA GLY A 222 13.27 -6.47 7.16
C GLY A 222 14.28 -7.53 7.64
N SER A 223 14.82 -8.37 6.75
CA SER A 223 15.94 -9.27 7.07
C SER A 223 17.26 -8.51 7.27
N GLU A 224 18.25 -9.16 7.89
CA GLU A 224 19.58 -8.56 8.11
C GLU A 224 20.50 -8.88 6.93
N PHE A 225 21.17 -7.85 6.39
CA PHE A 225 22.07 -7.96 5.24
C PHE A 225 23.45 -7.38 5.55
N PHE A 226 24.48 -7.95 4.94
CA PHE A 226 25.86 -7.44 4.99
C PHE A 226 26.52 -7.62 3.63
N MET A 227 27.09 -6.54 3.08
CA MET A 227 27.77 -6.54 1.78
C MET A 227 26.95 -7.18 0.64
N GLY A 228 25.63 -6.95 0.62
CA GLY A 228 24.74 -7.51 -0.41
C GLY A 228 24.32 -8.96 -0.20
N HIS A 229 24.76 -9.60 0.89
CA HIS A 229 24.37 -10.96 1.28
C HIS A 229 23.41 -10.96 2.47
N ARG A 230 22.40 -11.82 2.43
CA ARG A 230 21.43 -11.97 3.52
C ARG A 230 22.05 -12.79 4.64
N MET A 231 22.33 -12.13 5.77
CA MET A 231 22.96 -12.76 6.94
C MET A 231 21.95 -13.55 7.75
N LYS A 232 20.74 -13.02 7.88
CA LYS A 232 19.68 -13.64 8.66
C LYS A 232 18.32 -13.32 8.06
N LYS A 233 17.62 -14.38 7.65
CA LYS A 233 16.24 -14.26 7.16
C LYS A 233 15.30 -14.03 8.33
N ILE A 234 14.57 -12.93 8.27
CA ILE A 234 13.45 -12.64 9.17
C ILE A 234 12.16 -12.96 8.39
N PRO A 235 11.17 -13.64 9.00
CA PRO A 235 9.90 -13.90 8.32
C PRO A 235 9.26 -12.60 7.83
N GLU A 236 8.75 -12.63 6.60
CA GLU A 236 8.08 -11.48 5.99
C GLU A 236 6.97 -10.97 6.91
N SER A 237 6.95 -9.65 7.10
CA SER A 237 5.93 -8.98 7.90
C SER A 237 4.58 -9.05 7.20
N HIS A 238 3.51 -9.13 7.99
CA HIS A 238 2.16 -9.01 7.43
C HIS A 238 1.98 -7.63 6.79
N ILE A 239 1.17 -7.53 5.74
CA ILE A 239 0.99 -6.31 4.96
C ILE A 239 0.47 -5.14 5.80
N CYS A 240 -0.29 -5.41 6.86
CA CYS A 240 -0.75 -4.38 7.80
C CYS A 240 0.40 -3.65 8.51
N PHE A 241 1.56 -4.29 8.67
CA PHE A 241 2.76 -3.63 9.18
C PHE A 241 3.35 -2.63 8.18
N LEU A 242 3.29 -2.96 6.88
CA LEU A 242 3.72 -2.08 5.80
C LEU A 242 2.74 -0.92 5.61
N GLU A 243 1.42 -1.17 5.67
CA GLU A 243 0.39 -0.13 5.81
C GLU A 243 0.70 0.81 6.98
N GLY A 244 1.21 0.24 8.08
CA GLY A 244 1.84 0.89 9.23
C GLY A 244 2.76 2.01 8.83
N THR A 245 3.72 1.62 8.02
CA THR A 245 4.84 2.43 7.57
C THR A 245 4.39 3.47 6.54
N TRP A 246 3.61 3.04 5.54
CA TRP A 246 3.14 3.91 4.46
C TRP A 246 2.20 5.01 4.95
N SER A 247 1.42 4.75 6.01
CA SER A 247 0.45 5.70 6.59
C SER A 247 0.85 6.27 7.96
N ASN A 248 2.14 6.22 8.30
CA ASN A 248 2.64 6.64 9.62
C ASN A 248 2.39 8.12 9.97
N ILE A 249 2.00 8.97 9.01
CA ILE A 249 1.59 10.36 9.28
C ILE A 249 0.47 10.45 10.32
N PHE A 250 -0.43 9.47 10.34
CA PHE A 250 -1.50 9.44 11.34
C PHE A 250 -0.99 9.11 12.74
N SER A 251 0.18 8.46 12.88
CA SER A 251 0.80 8.26 14.19
C SER A 251 1.18 9.59 14.83
N GLN A 252 1.65 10.56 14.04
CA GLN A 252 1.95 11.91 14.55
C GLN A 252 0.66 12.62 14.95
N SER A 253 -0.36 12.62 14.09
CA SER A 253 -1.66 13.22 14.43
C SER A 253 -2.32 12.59 15.66
N PHE A 254 -2.14 11.28 15.87
CA PHE A 254 -2.61 10.59 17.06
C PHE A 254 -1.83 10.99 18.31
N MET A 255 -0.50 11.07 18.22
CA MET A 255 0.33 11.54 19.33
C MET A 255 -0.01 12.97 19.72
N ASP A 256 -0.23 13.86 18.75
CA ASP A 256 -0.71 15.23 18.99
C ASP A 256 -2.05 15.22 19.72
N ALA A 257 -3.01 14.41 19.28
CA ALA A 257 -4.33 14.33 19.91
C ALA A 257 -4.26 13.81 21.35
N VAL A 258 -3.47 12.75 21.61
CA VAL A 258 -3.26 12.20 22.95
C VAL A 258 -2.55 13.22 23.84
N TYR A 259 -1.50 13.86 23.33
CA TYR A 259 -0.75 14.89 24.07
C TYR A 259 -1.64 16.08 24.45
N LEU A 260 -2.44 16.60 23.50
CA LEU A 260 -3.38 17.69 23.73
C LEU A 260 -4.51 17.29 24.69
N SER A 261 -4.93 16.02 24.69
CA SER A 261 -5.94 15.52 25.64
C SER A 261 -5.40 15.38 27.07
N GLY A 262 -4.10 15.14 27.24
CA GLY A 262 -3.44 15.01 28.54
C GLY A 262 -2.92 16.32 29.13
N HIS A 263 -2.73 17.38 28.33
CA HIS A 263 -2.22 18.69 28.75
C HIS A 263 -3.21 19.79 28.39
N SER A 264 -4.25 19.95 29.23
CA SER A 264 -5.39 20.85 28.99
C SER A 264 -5.00 22.31 28.74
N GLU A 265 -3.95 22.84 29.39
CA GLU A 265 -3.53 24.23 29.21
C GLU A 265 -3.00 24.54 27.80
N HIS A 266 -2.33 23.59 27.14
CA HIS A 266 -1.86 23.76 25.75
C HIS A 266 -2.96 23.56 24.70
N CYS A 267 -3.97 22.74 25.02
CA CYS A 267 -5.14 22.54 24.16
C CYS A 267 -5.92 23.85 23.97
N TRP A 268 -6.27 24.53 25.06
CA TRP A 268 -7.01 25.80 24.97
C TRP A 268 -6.17 26.91 24.32
N HIS A 269 -4.86 26.97 24.60
CA HIS A 269 -3.98 28.00 24.06
C HIS A 269 -3.85 28.02 22.53
N ARG A 270 -3.99 26.87 21.85
CA ARG A 270 -3.89 26.76 20.38
C ARG A 270 -5.19 27.08 19.65
N TRP A 271 -6.34 26.86 20.30
CA TRP A 271 -7.68 27.01 19.69
C TRP A 271 -8.40 28.32 20.07
N THR A 272 -7.80 29.14 20.95
CA THR A 272 -8.35 30.42 21.42
C THR A 272 -7.60 31.66 20.92
N ARG A 273 -6.66 31.49 19.98
CA ARG A 273 -5.99 32.61 19.32
C ARG A 273 -6.41 32.69 17.85
N ASP A 274 -7.26 33.67 17.57
CA ASP A 274 -7.34 34.35 16.27
C ASP A 274 -6.05 35.14 16.00
#